data_AF-A0A3A8YWU9-F1
#
_entry.id   AF-A0A3A8YWU9-F1
#
_cell.length_a   1.000
_cell.length_b   1.000
_cell.length_c   1.000
_cell.angle_alpha   90.00
_cell.angle_beta   90.00
_cell.angle_gamma   90.00
#
_symmetry.space_group_name_H-M   'P 1'
#
loop_
_entity.id
_entity.type
_entity.pdbx_description
1 polymer ?
#
loop_
_entity_poly.entity_id
_entity_poly.type
_entity_poly.pdbx_seq_one_letter_code
_entity_poly.pdbx_strand_id
1 'polypeptide(L)'
;MDITFDPRARQISPMRTARSAAPQQRETQTTGQSQDTMEISHEGQQAAAGAPDLDQSWEKLEAALRSMSRDGSVSTLREQLGEQELEINWNATVDPDGQIWCKSYFDSFVSQVTEFRDTAERAIKEHYADAYQEALNSPLGRDLPSQLNFIAAKYQCSWTDYFDASMPAGERQWTYTQVRAMLTGSGLRLNDPYALKGIHIPTDEETSKNARQAADDTISALVRQAKADAG
;
A
#
# COMPACT_ATOMS: atom_id res chain seq x y z
N MET A 1 -18.55 38.35 -33.03
CA MET A 1 -18.45 38.68 -31.60
C MET A 1 -16.99 38.57 -31.25
N ASP A 2 -16.32 39.71 -31.15
CA ASP A 2 -14.93 39.80 -30.72
C ASP A 2 -14.85 39.60 -29.21
N ILE A 3 -13.96 38.70 -28.78
CA ILE A 3 -13.55 38.61 -27.39
C ILE A 3 -12.07 38.97 -27.37
N THR A 4 -11.80 40.22 -27.02
CA THR A 4 -10.46 40.76 -26.80
C THR A 4 -10.00 40.33 -25.41
N PHE A 5 -8.91 39.58 -25.31
CA PHE A 5 -8.24 39.29 -24.03
C PHE A 5 -7.12 40.29 -23.79
N ASP A 6 -7.26 41.09 -22.73
CA ASP A 6 -6.25 42.04 -22.25
C ASP A 6 -5.10 41.28 -21.54
N PRO A 7 -3.85 41.40 -22.00
CA PRO A 7 -2.71 40.64 -21.47
C PRO A 7 -2.24 41.10 -20.07
N ARG A 8 -2.93 42.02 -19.40
CA ARG A 8 -2.61 42.43 -18.01
C ARG A 8 -3.30 41.63 -16.91
N ALA A 9 -4.12 40.62 -17.24
CA ALA A 9 -4.78 39.77 -16.26
C ALA A 9 -3.84 38.66 -15.72
N ARG A 10 -3.03 38.96 -14.69
CA ARG A 10 -2.28 37.97 -13.90
C ARG A 10 -3.19 37.16 -12.95
N GLN A 11 -4.23 36.52 -13.46
CA GLN A 11 -5.06 35.62 -12.65
C GLN A 11 -5.64 34.50 -13.50
N ILE A 12 -5.06 33.31 -13.37
CA ILE A 12 -5.70 32.08 -13.81
C ILE A 12 -6.63 31.66 -12.68
N SER A 13 -7.93 31.66 -12.94
CA SER A 13 -8.90 31.06 -12.02
C SER A 13 -8.68 29.54 -11.95
N PRO A 14 -8.75 28.91 -10.77
CA PRO A 14 -8.60 27.46 -10.67
C PRO A 14 -9.84 26.73 -11.23
N MET A 15 -9.61 25.70 -12.04
CA MET A 15 -10.65 24.79 -12.47
C MET A 15 -11.16 23.96 -11.27
N ARG A 16 -12.48 23.98 -11.05
CA ARG A 16 -13.16 23.12 -10.10
C ARG A 16 -13.37 21.73 -10.69
N THR A 17 -13.09 20.69 -9.92
CA THR A 17 -13.79 19.39 -10.02
C THR A 17 -14.17 18.85 -8.63
N ALA A 18 -15.44 18.42 -8.57
CA ALA A 18 -16.11 17.47 -7.67
C ALA A 18 -16.08 17.65 -6.13
N ARG A 19 -17.26 17.44 -5.53
CA ARG A 19 -17.63 17.62 -4.12
C ARG A 19 -17.01 16.57 -3.18
N SER A 20 -16.64 16.98 -1.96
CA SER A 20 -17.05 16.31 -0.70
C SER A 20 -16.85 17.20 0.54
N ALA A 21 -17.84 17.10 1.44
CA ALA A 21 -17.98 17.60 2.83
C ALA A 21 -17.85 19.11 3.13
N ALA A 22 -18.92 19.68 3.70
CA ALA A 22 -18.98 21.05 4.19
C ALA A 22 -18.48 21.16 5.64
N PRO A 23 -17.62 22.15 5.94
CA PRO A 23 -17.50 22.71 7.27
C PRO A 23 -17.97 24.17 7.32
N GLN A 24 -18.67 24.40 8.42
CA GLN A 24 -19.31 25.58 8.98
C GLN A 24 -18.56 26.93 8.80
N GLN A 25 -19.32 27.97 8.45
CA GLN A 25 -18.89 29.37 8.42
C GLN A 25 -18.32 29.84 9.76
N ARG A 26 -17.15 30.49 9.74
CA ARG A 26 -16.83 31.62 10.62
C ARG A 26 -15.99 32.66 9.89
N GLU A 27 -16.18 33.89 10.34
CA GLU A 27 -16.02 35.16 9.64
C GLU A 27 -14.58 35.61 9.39
N THR A 28 -14.46 36.38 8.31
CA THR A 28 -13.47 37.41 7.95
C THR A 28 -12.48 37.87 9.01
N GLN A 29 -11.19 37.84 8.67
CA GLN A 29 -10.24 38.91 9.00
C GLN A 29 -9.13 39.01 7.93
N THR A 30 -8.89 40.25 7.52
CA THR A 30 -7.98 40.73 6.47
C THR A 30 -6.52 40.84 6.95
N THR A 31 -5.63 40.98 5.95
CA THR A 31 -4.26 41.54 5.93
C THR A 31 -3.05 40.59 5.98
N GLY A 32 -2.17 40.76 4.97
CA GLY A 32 -0.79 40.29 4.95
C GLY A 32 -0.42 39.41 3.73
N GLN A 33 -0.34 39.98 2.52
CA GLN A 33 0.34 39.30 1.40
C GLN A 33 1.86 39.34 1.64
N SER A 34 2.45 38.25 2.13
CA SER A 34 3.89 38.02 1.96
C SER A 34 4.13 37.65 0.50
N GLN A 35 4.58 38.59 -0.31
CA GLN A 35 5.10 38.28 -1.63
C GLN A 35 6.56 37.83 -1.47
N ASP A 36 6.77 36.51 -1.43
CA ASP A 36 8.11 35.97 -1.67
C ASP A 36 8.55 36.43 -3.06
N THR A 37 9.58 37.27 -3.09
CA THR A 37 10.17 37.77 -4.33
C THR A 37 11.34 36.87 -4.67
N MET A 38 11.19 36.07 -5.72
CA MET A 38 12.28 35.27 -6.28
C MET A 38 13.15 36.19 -7.15
N GLU A 39 14.38 36.47 -6.69
CA GLU A 39 15.38 37.13 -7.53
C GLU A 39 16.17 36.07 -8.29
N ILE A 40 15.98 36.02 -9.61
CA ILE A 40 16.81 35.21 -10.51
C ILE A 40 18.16 35.92 -10.65
N SER A 41 19.25 35.18 -10.43
CA SER A 41 20.61 35.72 -10.52
C SER A 41 20.87 36.35 -11.89
N HIS A 42 21.75 37.34 -11.93
CA HIS A 42 22.12 38.05 -13.16
C HIS A 42 22.61 37.10 -14.27
N GLU A 43 23.25 35.99 -13.88
CA GLU A 43 23.69 34.91 -14.78
C GLU A 43 22.50 34.11 -15.36
N GLY A 44 21.48 33.83 -14.55
CA GLY A 44 20.24 33.18 -15.02
C GLY A 44 19.45 34.07 -15.98
N GLN A 45 19.46 35.39 -15.78
CA GLN A 45 18.80 36.34 -16.68
C GLN A 45 19.52 36.46 -18.03
N GLN A 46 20.85 36.42 -18.04
CA GLN A 46 21.64 36.43 -19.29
C GLN A 46 21.51 35.12 -20.07
N ALA A 47 21.41 33.98 -19.39
CA ALA A 47 21.15 32.69 -20.03
C ALA A 47 19.75 32.63 -20.67
N ALA A 48 18.74 33.22 -20.03
CA ALA A 48 17.37 33.30 -20.58
C ALA A 48 17.26 34.31 -21.74
N ALA A 49 17.99 35.43 -21.70
CA ALA A 49 18.00 36.43 -22.78
C ALA A 49 18.74 35.96 -24.05
N GLY A 50 19.64 34.98 -23.92
CA GLY A 50 20.33 34.34 -25.05
C GLY A 50 19.62 33.11 -25.62
N ALA A 51 18.53 32.66 -24.99
CA ALA A 51 17.75 31.54 -25.48
C ALA A 51 16.79 32.02 -26.59
N PRO A 52 16.75 31.37 -27.77
CA PRO A 52 15.71 31.64 -28.75
C PRO A 52 14.34 31.39 -28.12
N ASP A 53 13.36 32.23 -28.48
CA ASP A 53 12.00 32.27 -27.95
C ASP A 53 11.41 30.85 -27.78
N LEU A 54 11.52 30.33 -26.55
CA LEU A 54 11.26 28.93 -26.24
C LEU A 54 9.78 28.61 -26.47
N ASP A 55 8.89 29.58 -26.26
CA ASP A 55 7.44 29.45 -26.45
C ASP A 55 7.08 29.24 -27.93
N GLN A 56 7.71 29.97 -28.86
CA GLN A 56 7.54 29.73 -30.31
C GLN A 56 8.13 28.40 -30.75
N SER A 57 9.20 27.95 -30.10
CA SER A 57 9.81 26.65 -30.38
C SER A 57 8.93 25.50 -29.91
N TRP A 58 8.21 25.67 -28.79
CA TRP A 58 7.31 24.67 -28.23
C TRP A 58 5.99 24.55 -28.97
N GLU A 59 5.36 25.66 -29.33
CA GLU A 59 4.16 25.67 -30.17
C GLU A 59 4.43 25.02 -31.55
N LYS A 60 5.58 25.31 -32.16
CA LYS A 60 5.99 24.67 -33.43
C LYS A 60 6.28 23.19 -33.29
N LEU A 61 6.90 22.78 -32.18
CA LEU A 61 7.26 21.38 -31.94
C LEU A 61 6.01 20.55 -31.56
N GLU A 62 5.07 21.15 -30.82
CA GLU A 62 3.76 20.55 -30.54
C GLU A 62 2.90 20.43 -31.81
N ALA A 63 2.88 21.46 -32.66
CA ALA A 63 2.21 21.41 -33.96
C ALA A 63 2.86 20.38 -34.89
N ALA A 64 4.18 20.28 -34.90
CA ALA A 64 4.92 19.25 -35.64
C ALA A 64 4.56 17.86 -35.13
N LEU A 65 4.61 17.61 -33.83
CA LEU A 65 4.25 16.32 -33.20
C LEU A 65 2.79 15.92 -33.47
N ARG A 66 1.85 16.88 -33.45
CA ARG A 66 0.43 16.62 -33.76
C ARG A 66 0.17 16.36 -35.24
N SER A 67 0.98 16.94 -36.14
CA SER A 67 0.87 16.75 -37.60
C SER A 67 1.60 15.52 -38.13
N MET A 68 2.49 14.94 -37.31
CA MET A 68 3.26 13.77 -37.68
C MET A 68 2.43 12.49 -37.52
N SER A 69 2.20 11.81 -38.65
CA SER A 69 1.80 10.40 -38.65
C SER A 69 2.81 9.58 -37.84
N ARG A 70 2.34 8.49 -37.22
CA ARG A 70 3.19 7.51 -36.48
C ARG A 70 4.40 7.07 -37.31
N ASP A 71 4.24 6.96 -38.63
CA ASP A 71 5.31 6.56 -39.55
C ASP A 71 6.32 7.70 -39.82
N GLY A 72 5.86 8.95 -39.83
CA GLY A 72 6.71 10.14 -39.99
C GLY A 72 7.52 10.45 -38.73
N SER A 73 7.01 10.09 -37.56
CA SER A 73 7.73 10.22 -36.29
C SER A 73 8.85 9.19 -36.14
N VAL A 74 8.61 7.96 -36.55
CA VAL A 74 9.64 6.91 -36.54
C VAL A 74 10.79 7.23 -37.52
N SER A 75 10.50 7.80 -38.69
CA SER A 75 11.52 8.15 -39.67
C SER A 75 12.38 9.34 -39.24
N THR A 76 11.79 10.41 -38.71
CA THR A 76 12.54 11.56 -38.18
C THR A 76 13.35 11.18 -36.93
N LEU A 77 12.81 10.32 -36.06
CA LEU A 77 13.56 9.78 -34.92
C LEU A 77 14.75 8.94 -35.38
N ARG A 78 14.59 8.07 -36.40
CA ARG A 78 15.71 7.31 -37.00
C ARG A 78 16.79 8.23 -37.57
N GLU A 79 16.39 9.29 -38.24
CA GLU A 79 17.32 10.24 -38.87
C GLU A 79 18.07 11.09 -37.84
N GLN A 80 17.41 11.45 -36.72
CA GLN A 80 18.02 12.16 -35.60
C GLN A 80 18.91 11.28 -34.71
N LEU A 81 18.59 10.00 -34.57
CA LEU A 81 19.38 9.06 -33.77
C LEU A 81 20.64 8.56 -34.48
N GLY A 82 20.70 8.62 -35.81
CA GLY A 82 21.87 8.14 -36.58
C GLY A 82 22.23 6.68 -36.25
N GLU A 83 23.54 6.36 -36.20
CA GLU A 83 24.06 5.05 -35.76
C GLU A 83 24.18 4.90 -34.23
N GLN A 84 23.51 5.73 -33.41
CA GLN A 84 23.58 5.54 -31.96
C GLN A 84 22.85 4.26 -31.55
N GLU A 85 23.60 3.30 -31.01
CA GLU A 85 23.03 2.16 -30.30
C GLU A 85 22.36 2.68 -29.02
N LEU A 86 21.03 2.82 -29.06
CA LEU A 86 20.24 3.13 -27.88
C LEU A 86 20.33 1.96 -26.89
N GLU A 87 20.69 2.27 -25.64
CA GLU A 87 20.66 1.27 -24.57
C GLU A 87 19.23 0.74 -24.40
N ILE A 88 19.07 -0.58 -24.55
CA ILE A 88 17.79 -1.25 -24.37
C ILE A 88 17.41 -1.17 -22.89
N ASN A 89 16.30 -0.51 -22.57
CA ASN A 89 15.68 -0.60 -21.25
C ASN A 89 15.03 -1.99 -21.10
N TRP A 90 15.82 -2.94 -20.64
CA TRP A 90 15.39 -4.33 -20.49
C TRP A 90 14.21 -4.48 -19.52
N ASN A 91 14.08 -3.62 -18.51
CA ASN A 91 12.92 -3.65 -17.60
C ASN A 91 11.63 -3.32 -18.37
N ALA A 92 11.66 -2.27 -19.19
CA ALA A 92 10.53 -1.92 -20.06
C ALA A 92 10.29 -2.93 -21.19
N THR A 93 11.31 -3.70 -21.57
CA THR A 93 11.16 -4.82 -22.51
C THR A 93 10.39 -5.99 -21.89
N VAL A 94 10.70 -6.35 -20.64
CA VAL A 94 10.09 -7.52 -19.98
C VAL A 94 8.78 -7.20 -19.27
N ASP A 95 8.60 -5.96 -18.81
CA ASP A 95 7.41 -5.49 -18.09
C ASP A 95 7.03 -4.07 -18.54
N PRO A 96 6.52 -3.90 -19.78
CA PRO A 96 6.25 -2.59 -20.38
C PRO A 96 5.14 -1.81 -19.66
N ASP A 97 4.24 -2.49 -18.97
CA ASP A 97 3.10 -1.90 -18.26
C ASP A 97 3.19 -2.02 -16.74
N GLY A 98 4.28 -2.61 -16.21
CA GLY A 98 4.49 -2.78 -14.78
C GLY A 98 3.62 -3.85 -14.12
N GLN A 99 2.80 -4.58 -14.89
CA GLN A 99 1.85 -5.55 -14.33
C GLN A 99 2.56 -6.75 -13.72
N ILE A 100 3.70 -7.17 -14.29
CA ILE A 100 4.44 -8.32 -13.77
C ILE A 100 5.01 -7.99 -12.39
N TRP A 101 5.64 -6.82 -12.26
CA TRP A 101 6.16 -6.36 -10.97
C TRP A 101 5.03 -6.22 -9.95
N CYS A 102 3.93 -5.55 -10.32
CA CYS A 102 2.79 -5.33 -9.41
C CYS A 102 2.18 -6.65 -8.94
N LYS A 103 1.96 -7.59 -9.85
CA LYS A 103 1.43 -8.92 -9.51
C LYS A 103 2.38 -9.65 -8.57
N SER A 104 3.67 -9.67 -8.90
CA SER A 104 4.68 -10.37 -8.07
C SER A 104 4.78 -9.80 -6.66
N TYR A 105 4.66 -8.47 -6.54
CA TYR A 105 4.59 -7.79 -5.24
C TYR A 105 3.38 -8.26 -4.43
N PHE A 106 2.17 -8.21 -5.00
CA PHE A 106 0.95 -8.59 -4.27
C PHE A 106 0.89 -10.08 -3.97
N ASP A 107 1.33 -10.94 -4.89
CA ASP A 107 1.40 -12.39 -4.66
C ASP A 107 2.32 -12.70 -3.48
N SER A 108 3.51 -12.07 -3.43
CA SER A 108 4.44 -12.21 -2.30
C SER A 108 3.89 -11.64 -0.99
N PHE A 109 3.23 -10.48 -1.04
CA PHE A 109 2.62 -9.85 0.13
C PHE A 109 1.51 -10.74 0.73
N VAL A 110 0.60 -11.22 -0.12
CA VAL A 110 -0.51 -12.10 0.29
C VAL A 110 0.01 -13.44 0.83
N SER A 111 1.05 -14.01 0.22
CA SER A 111 1.67 -15.25 0.71
C SER A 111 2.17 -15.07 2.13
N GLN A 112 2.96 -14.03 2.39
CA GLN A 112 3.52 -13.75 3.72
C GLN A 112 2.44 -13.56 4.79
N VAL A 113 1.39 -12.77 4.50
CA VAL A 113 0.29 -12.55 5.45
C VAL A 113 -0.50 -13.83 5.70
N THR A 114 -0.70 -14.65 4.67
CA THR A 114 -1.41 -15.94 4.79
C THR A 114 -0.61 -16.94 5.61
N GLU A 115 0.69 -17.07 5.34
CA GLU A 115 1.61 -17.94 6.09
C GLU A 115 1.69 -17.54 7.57
N PHE A 116 1.79 -16.23 7.85
CA PHE A 116 1.75 -15.74 9.22
C PHE A 116 0.41 -16.05 9.89
N ARG A 117 -0.71 -15.78 9.21
CA ARG A 117 -2.05 -16.10 9.73
C ARG A 117 -2.15 -17.58 10.10
N ASP A 118 -1.75 -18.48 9.22
CA ASP A 118 -1.85 -19.93 9.44
C ASP A 118 -0.95 -20.37 10.60
N THR A 119 0.24 -19.79 10.70
CA THR A 119 1.17 -20.02 11.81
C THR A 119 0.59 -19.54 13.15
N ALA A 120 0.02 -18.33 13.18
CA ALA A 120 -0.60 -17.76 14.36
C ALA A 120 -1.85 -18.57 14.79
N GLU A 121 -2.73 -18.92 13.84
CA GLU A 121 -3.90 -19.75 14.12
C GLU A 121 -3.51 -21.11 14.70
N ARG A 122 -2.48 -21.75 14.15
CA ARG A 122 -1.96 -23.02 14.66
C ARG A 122 -1.42 -22.88 16.08
N ALA A 123 -0.57 -21.88 16.31
CA ALA A 123 0.00 -21.63 17.64
C ALA A 123 -1.07 -21.37 18.70
N ILE A 124 -2.11 -20.59 18.35
CA ILE A 124 -3.25 -20.34 19.24
C ILE A 124 -4.01 -21.64 19.56
N LYS A 125 -4.30 -22.46 18.54
CA LYS A 125 -5.01 -23.75 18.75
C LYS A 125 -4.19 -24.70 19.61
N GLU A 126 -2.88 -24.78 19.38
CA GLU A 126 -1.95 -25.60 20.17
C GLU A 126 -1.89 -25.10 21.63
N HIS A 127 -1.74 -23.79 21.85
CA HIS A 127 -1.62 -23.20 23.18
C HIS A 127 -2.87 -23.43 24.06
N TYR A 128 -4.07 -23.34 23.49
CA TYR A 128 -5.32 -23.53 24.22
C TYR A 128 -5.96 -24.91 24.04
N ALA A 129 -5.22 -25.89 23.51
CA ALA A 129 -5.74 -27.22 23.22
C ALA A 129 -6.32 -27.89 24.48
N ASP A 130 -5.60 -27.84 25.60
CA ASP A 130 -6.03 -28.47 26.85
C ASP A 130 -7.28 -27.80 27.42
N ALA A 131 -7.32 -26.47 27.44
CA ALA A 131 -8.49 -25.70 27.90
C ALA A 131 -9.72 -25.96 27.01
N TYR A 132 -9.51 -26.13 25.70
CA TYR A 132 -10.56 -26.51 24.76
C TYR A 132 -11.06 -27.94 25.00
N GLN A 133 -10.15 -28.90 25.21
CA GLN A 133 -10.53 -30.27 25.55
C GLN A 133 -11.27 -30.34 26.88
N GLU A 134 -10.85 -29.58 27.90
CA GLU A 134 -11.57 -29.49 29.16
C GLU A 134 -13.00 -28.94 28.94
N ALA A 135 -13.14 -27.90 28.11
CA ALA A 135 -14.45 -27.35 27.78
C ALA A 135 -15.34 -28.38 27.06
N LEU A 136 -14.81 -29.13 26.09
CA LEU A 136 -15.56 -30.23 25.44
C LEU A 136 -15.98 -31.33 26.43
N ASN A 137 -15.20 -31.50 27.50
CA ASN A 137 -15.45 -32.42 28.61
C ASN A 137 -16.10 -31.76 29.83
N SER A 138 -16.81 -30.65 29.63
CA SER A 138 -17.41 -29.86 30.69
C SER A 138 -18.25 -30.70 31.66
N PRO A 139 -18.11 -30.47 32.98
CA PRO A 139 -18.95 -31.10 34.01
C PRO A 139 -20.40 -30.61 33.97
N LEU A 140 -20.68 -29.48 33.30
CA LEU A 140 -22.02 -28.93 33.16
C LEU A 140 -22.83 -29.60 32.05
N GLY A 141 -22.18 -30.36 31.16
CA GLY A 141 -22.83 -31.00 30.01
C GLY A 141 -21.97 -30.98 28.75
N ARG A 142 -22.40 -31.76 27.75
CA ARG A 142 -21.69 -31.91 26.46
C ARG A 142 -22.27 -31.06 25.33
N ASP A 143 -23.37 -30.37 25.56
CA ASP A 143 -23.95 -29.41 24.63
C ASP A 143 -23.22 -28.06 24.66
N LEU A 144 -23.27 -27.33 23.54
CA LEU A 144 -22.59 -26.05 23.40
C LEU A 144 -22.94 -25.03 24.51
N PRO A 145 -24.22 -24.81 24.90
CA PRO A 145 -24.55 -23.95 26.04
C PRO A 145 -23.83 -24.34 27.34
N SER A 146 -23.80 -25.63 27.69
CA SER A 146 -23.11 -26.12 28.89
C SER A 146 -21.59 -25.90 28.84
N GLN A 147 -20.98 -26.07 27.66
CA GLN A 147 -19.55 -25.82 27.45
C GLN A 147 -19.24 -24.32 27.57
N LEU A 148 -20.08 -23.46 26.99
CA LEU A 148 -19.95 -22.00 27.08
C LEU A 148 -20.13 -21.48 28.51
N ASN A 149 -21.11 -22.01 29.24
CA ASN A 149 -21.33 -21.67 30.65
C ASN A 149 -20.14 -22.10 31.51
N PHE A 150 -19.54 -23.25 31.23
CA PHE A 150 -18.38 -23.73 31.96
C PHE A 150 -17.15 -22.83 31.78
N ILE A 151 -16.81 -22.46 30.54
CA ILE A 151 -15.67 -21.56 30.31
C ILE A 151 -15.92 -20.15 30.87
N ALA A 152 -17.17 -19.68 30.88
CA ALA A 152 -17.53 -18.42 31.52
C ALA A 152 -17.35 -18.50 33.04
N ALA A 153 -17.85 -19.58 33.67
CA ALA A 153 -17.66 -19.83 35.09
C ALA A 153 -16.17 -19.84 35.46
N LYS A 154 -15.38 -20.62 34.73
CA LYS A 154 -13.95 -20.82 35.00
C LYS A 154 -13.10 -19.57 34.82
N TYR A 155 -13.32 -18.79 33.76
CA TYR A 155 -12.41 -17.70 33.40
C TYR A 155 -12.95 -16.29 33.70
N GLN A 156 -14.26 -16.11 33.89
CA GLN A 156 -14.88 -14.79 34.07
C GLN A 156 -15.58 -14.60 35.42
N CYS A 157 -16.05 -15.67 36.06
CA CYS A 157 -16.91 -15.56 37.23
C CYS A 157 -16.18 -15.98 38.52
N SER A 158 -15.56 -15.00 39.20
CA SER A 158 -14.79 -15.22 40.44
C SER A 158 -15.57 -15.81 41.62
N TRP A 159 -16.89 -15.83 41.54
CA TRP A 159 -17.80 -16.35 42.56
C TRP A 159 -18.19 -17.82 42.34
N THR A 160 -17.69 -18.47 41.29
CA THR A 160 -17.99 -19.88 41.00
C THR A 160 -16.88 -20.79 41.52
N ASP A 161 -17.24 -22.03 41.89
CA ASP A 161 -16.28 -23.06 42.32
C ASP A 161 -15.34 -23.51 41.18
N TYR A 162 -15.68 -23.20 39.94
CA TYR A 162 -14.86 -23.48 38.75
C TYR A 162 -13.79 -22.42 38.50
N PHE A 163 -13.87 -21.26 39.17
CA PHE A 163 -13.02 -20.12 38.85
C PHE A 163 -11.53 -20.41 39.04
N ASP A 164 -10.75 -20.25 37.99
CA ASP A 164 -9.31 -20.49 38.02
C ASP A 164 -8.55 -19.26 38.51
N ALA A 165 -8.46 -19.10 39.83
CA ALA A 165 -7.70 -18.00 40.43
C ALA A 165 -6.18 -18.10 40.20
N SER A 166 -5.66 -19.27 39.79
CA SER A 166 -4.22 -19.49 39.59
C SER A 166 -3.68 -18.83 38.32
N MET A 167 -4.53 -18.68 37.31
CA MET A 167 -4.20 -18.01 36.05
C MET A 167 -4.27 -16.47 36.19
N PRO A 168 -3.33 -15.69 35.64
CA PRO A 168 -3.44 -14.23 35.62
C PRO A 168 -4.72 -13.74 34.93
N ALA A 169 -5.25 -12.59 35.36
CA ALA A 169 -6.52 -12.07 34.84
C ALA A 169 -6.50 -11.84 33.32
N GLY A 170 -5.38 -11.34 32.77
CA GLY A 170 -5.21 -11.15 31.34
C GLY A 170 -5.23 -12.47 30.57
N GLU A 171 -4.50 -13.48 31.06
CA GLU A 171 -4.43 -14.80 30.44
C GLU A 171 -5.80 -15.49 30.49
N ARG A 172 -6.53 -15.40 31.61
CA ARG A 172 -7.92 -15.91 31.69
C ARG A 172 -8.83 -15.32 30.62
N GLN A 173 -8.75 -14.02 30.38
CA GLN A 173 -9.59 -13.35 29.39
C GLN A 173 -9.26 -13.80 27.97
N TRP A 174 -7.98 -14.04 27.66
CA TRP A 174 -7.57 -14.63 26.39
C TRP A 174 -8.01 -16.08 26.26
N THR A 175 -7.80 -16.91 27.29
CA THR A 175 -8.28 -18.30 27.32
C THR A 175 -9.79 -18.38 27.05
N TYR A 176 -10.59 -17.56 27.74
CA TYR A 176 -12.03 -17.47 27.48
C TYR A 176 -12.32 -17.12 26.01
N THR A 177 -11.68 -16.08 25.49
CA THR A 177 -11.94 -15.56 24.15
C THR A 177 -11.63 -16.60 23.07
N GLN A 178 -10.48 -17.26 23.18
CA GLN A 178 -9.99 -18.20 22.17
C GLN A 178 -10.73 -19.55 22.27
N VAL A 179 -10.96 -20.05 23.48
CA VAL A 179 -11.74 -21.29 23.68
C VAL A 179 -13.19 -21.11 23.24
N ARG A 180 -13.82 -19.97 23.57
CA ARG A 180 -15.15 -19.64 23.03
C ARG A 180 -15.15 -19.65 21.51
N ALA A 181 -14.14 -19.04 20.89
CA ALA A 181 -14.05 -18.98 19.44
C ALA A 181 -13.92 -20.37 18.80
N MET A 182 -13.11 -21.25 19.40
CA MET A 182 -13.00 -22.66 18.95
C MET A 182 -14.32 -23.42 19.10
N LEU A 183 -15.04 -23.27 20.23
CA LEU A 183 -16.33 -23.93 20.46
C LEU A 183 -17.42 -23.47 19.50
N THR A 184 -17.48 -22.17 19.17
CA THR A 184 -18.51 -21.63 18.28
C THR A 184 -18.12 -21.63 16.81
N GLY A 185 -16.89 -22.06 16.47
CA GLY A 185 -16.34 -21.94 15.13
C GLY A 185 -16.20 -20.49 14.65
N SER A 186 -16.11 -19.52 15.57
CA SER A 186 -15.86 -18.13 15.20
C SER A 186 -14.36 -17.89 15.00
N GLY A 187 -14.00 -16.87 14.22
CA GLY A 187 -12.59 -16.54 13.97
C GLY A 187 -11.77 -16.30 15.24
N LEU A 188 -10.58 -16.89 15.29
CA LEU A 188 -9.60 -16.68 16.36
C LEU A 188 -9.06 -15.25 16.34
N ARG A 189 -8.68 -14.75 17.52
CA ARG A 189 -8.01 -13.46 17.65
C ARG A 189 -6.50 -13.66 17.48
N LEU A 190 -5.95 -13.15 16.38
CA LEU A 190 -4.55 -13.36 15.98
C LEU A 190 -3.55 -12.41 16.69
N ASN A 191 -3.98 -11.66 17.70
CA ASN A 191 -3.16 -10.73 18.45
C ASN A 191 -2.99 -11.18 19.92
N ASP A 192 -3.05 -12.49 20.15
CA ASP A 192 -2.94 -13.09 21.48
C ASP A 192 -1.49 -13.08 21.98
N PRO A 193 -1.16 -12.30 23.02
CA PRO A 193 0.21 -12.15 23.50
C PRO A 193 0.74 -13.37 24.25
N TYR A 194 -0.13 -14.28 24.71
CA TYR A 194 0.26 -15.48 25.45
C TYR A 194 0.58 -16.62 24.49
N ALA A 195 -0.31 -16.87 23.53
CA ALA A 195 -0.13 -17.92 22.54
C ALA A 195 0.96 -17.58 21.51
N LEU A 196 1.14 -16.30 21.17
CA LEU A 196 2.15 -15.86 20.20
C LEU A 196 3.48 -15.47 20.86
N LYS A 197 3.66 -15.80 22.13
CA LYS A 197 4.90 -15.51 22.84
C LYS A 197 6.08 -16.22 22.16
N GLY A 198 6.99 -15.43 21.59
CA GLY A 198 8.17 -15.94 20.88
C GLY A 198 7.94 -16.20 19.38
N ILE A 199 6.75 -15.92 18.86
CA ILE A 199 6.50 -15.88 17.42
C ILE A 199 6.79 -14.46 16.92
N HIS A 200 7.63 -14.34 15.90
CA HIS A 200 7.86 -13.06 15.23
C HIS A 200 6.58 -12.64 14.51
N ILE A 201 6.07 -11.45 14.85
CA ILE A 201 4.95 -10.84 14.15
C ILE A 201 5.56 -9.92 13.09
N PRO A 202 5.43 -10.26 11.79
CA PRO A 202 6.00 -9.45 10.74
C PRO A 202 5.35 -8.08 10.74
N THR A 203 6.17 -7.05 10.62
CA THR A 203 5.70 -5.67 10.47
C THR A 203 5.24 -5.40 9.04
N ASP A 204 4.42 -4.37 8.85
CA ASP A 204 4.04 -3.90 7.51
C ASP A 204 5.29 -3.54 6.69
N GLU A 205 6.28 -2.91 7.31
CA GLU A 205 7.54 -2.53 6.67
C GLU A 205 8.35 -3.75 6.21
N GLU A 206 8.50 -4.77 7.06
CA GLU A 206 9.16 -6.02 6.70
C GLU A 206 8.44 -6.73 5.55
N THR A 207 7.11 -6.84 5.65
CA THR A 207 6.28 -7.52 4.65
C THR A 207 6.37 -6.82 3.30
N SER A 208 6.24 -5.48 3.28
CA SER A 208 6.38 -4.66 2.08
C SER A 208 7.79 -4.70 1.49
N LYS A 209 8.83 -4.70 2.33
CA LYS A 209 10.23 -4.81 1.88
C LYS A 209 10.48 -6.14 1.19
N ASN A 210 10.05 -7.24 1.79
CA ASN A 210 10.20 -8.58 1.22
C ASN A 210 9.41 -8.73 -0.09
N ALA A 211 8.18 -8.20 -0.13
CA ALA A 211 7.35 -8.24 -1.34
C ALA A 211 7.97 -7.44 -2.50
N ARG A 212 8.56 -6.28 -2.20
CA ARG A 212 9.33 -5.49 -3.18
C ARG A 212 10.52 -6.28 -3.69
N GLN A 213 11.31 -6.88 -2.80
CA GLN A 213 12.47 -7.67 -3.20
C GLN A 213 12.06 -8.84 -4.11
N ALA A 214 10.98 -9.56 -3.78
CA ALA A 214 10.48 -10.65 -4.61
C ALA A 214 10.05 -10.18 -6.01
N ALA A 215 9.42 -9.01 -6.11
CA ALA A 215 9.06 -8.42 -7.40
C ALA A 215 10.30 -7.99 -8.21
N ASP A 216 11.28 -7.35 -7.56
CA ASP A 216 12.54 -6.95 -8.18
C ASP A 216 13.35 -8.15 -8.67
N ASP A 217 13.39 -9.24 -7.90
CA ASP A 217 14.04 -10.50 -8.26
C ASP A 217 13.37 -11.16 -9.47
N THR A 218 12.04 -11.06 -9.55
CA THR A 218 11.24 -11.59 -10.66
C THR A 218 11.56 -10.86 -11.97
N ILE A 219 11.55 -9.51 -11.95
CA ILE A 219 11.95 -8.71 -13.11
C ILE A 219 13.41 -8.97 -13.48
N SER A 220 14.31 -9.04 -12.50
CA SER A 220 15.73 -9.32 -12.73
C SER A 220 15.97 -10.69 -13.36
N ALA A 221 15.16 -11.70 -13.03
CA ALA A 221 15.21 -13.01 -13.67
C ALA A 221 14.73 -12.94 -15.14
N LEU A 222 13.62 -12.24 -15.40
CA LEU A 222 13.10 -12.06 -16.76
C LEU A 222 14.06 -11.28 -17.65
N VAL A 223 14.69 -10.23 -17.13
CA VAL A 223 15.71 -9.47 -17.86
C VAL A 223 16.91 -10.34 -18.23
N ARG A 224 17.38 -11.19 -17.31
CA ARG A 224 18.47 -12.13 -17.59
C ARG A 224 18.09 -13.11 -18.71
N GLN A 225 16.86 -13.62 -18.70
CA GLN A 225 16.35 -14.50 -19.75
C GLN A 225 16.28 -13.77 -21.10
N ALA A 226 15.67 -12.59 -21.14
CA ALA A 226 15.55 -11.80 -22.37
C ALA A 226 16.91 -11.43 -22.98
N LYS A 227 17.91 -11.13 -22.15
CA LYS A 227 19.29 -10.90 -22.60
C LYS A 227 19.95 -12.15 -23.17
N ALA A 228 19.68 -13.32 -22.59
CA ALA A 228 20.20 -14.59 -23.07
C ALA A 228 19.55 -15.01 -24.40
N ASP A 229 18.27 -14.72 -24.60
CA ASP A 229 17.54 -15.05 -25.84
C ASP A 229 17.87 -14.10 -27.00
N ALA A 230 18.37 -12.90 -26.71
CA ALA A 230 18.73 -11.89 -27.69
C ALA A 230 20.21 -11.95 -28.17
N GLY A 231 21.05 -12.76 -27.51
CA GLY A 231 22.47 -12.96 -27.84
C GLY A 231 22.71 -14.24 -28.62
#